data_AF-A0A1Y1VIU2-F1
#
_entry.id   AF-A0A1Y1VIU2-F1
#
_cell.length_a   1.000
_cell.length_b   1.000
_cell.length_c   1.000
_cell.angle_alpha   90.00
_cell.angle_beta   90.00
_cell.angle_gamma   90.00
#
_symmetry.space_group_name_H-M   'P 1'
#
loop_
_entity.id
_entity.type
_entity.pdbx_description
1 polymer ?
#
loop_
_entity_poly.entity_id
_entity_poly.type
_entity_poly.pdbx_seq_one_letter_code
_entity_poly.pdbx_strand_id
1 'polypeptide(L)'
;MDGDGNNTSTNKVGNNEESEQRSKYPLRGILTNKFPPPYSYADYRAFCLTELSHDNVDFYSEACIYRTEALKRFNKLTAGNSEDQESSSNQGSRYLEFDKIKNGNLQSDYSSQQNLAHQQQTKQLEEGDRQYLSYILQDISRSYIQIGAPKEINLSQVIRSRLTQYIYDGNNLHPDILLPAMNKAFEMMKTESYPRFLRAILSGQYKSKVSEQTNTQQPTVSSNLFHENVEIVFPNVKQNKEASDNTAQKEKDINTPKPEVITKSAQIESNGKQEKTSKCCCLIQ
;
A
#
# COMPACT_ATOMS: atom_id res chain seq x y z
N MET A 1 -20.23 16.22 -58.39
CA MET A 1 -19.07 15.54 -57.77
C MET A 1 -19.00 16.15 -56.39
N ASP A 2 -19.81 15.61 -55.50
CA ASP A 2 -20.18 16.22 -54.23
C ASP A 2 -19.67 15.28 -53.14
N GLY A 3 -18.59 15.71 -52.49
CA GLY A 3 -17.91 14.96 -51.44
C GLY A 3 -18.03 15.72 -50.13
N ASP A 4 -19.11 15.45 -49.39
CA ASP A 4 -19.29 15.95 -48.03
C ASP A 4 -18.38 15.18 -47.06
N GLY A 5 -17.25 15.79 -46.73
CA GLY A 5 -16.33 15.34 -45.69
C GLY A 5 -16.83 15.73 -44.31
N ASN A 6 -17.65 14.87 -43.68
CA ASN A 6 -18.11 15.05 -42.31
C ASN A 6 -17.08 14.44 -41.33
N ASN A 7 -16.19 15.27 -40.80
CA ASN A 7 -15.12 14.85 -39.90
C ASN A 7 -15.52 15.09 -38.44
N THR A 8 -15.94 14.02 -37.76
CA THR A 8 -16.46 13.99 -36.38
C THR A 8 -15.37 14.32 -35.36
N SER A 9 -15.53 15.45 -34.68
CA SER A 9 -14.71 15.88 -33.55
C SER A 9 -15.33 15.41 -32.23
N THR A 10 -14.90 14.27 -31.67
CA THR A 10 -15.49 13.72 -30.41
C THR A 10 -14.53 13.53 -29.22
N ASN A 11 -13.25 13.91 -29.29
CA ASN A 11 -12.27 13.51 -28.26
C ASN A 11 -11.84 14.57 -27.22
N LYS A 12 -12.52 15.72 -27.08
CA LYS A 12 -12.04 16.81 -26.20
C LYS A 12 -12.77 17.00 -24.86
N VAL A 13 -13.81 16.23 -24.55
CA VAL A 13 -14.66 16.45 -23.36
C VAL A 13 -14.14 15.72 -22.10
N GLY A 14 -13.38 14.63 -22.23
CA GLY A 14 -13.08 13.76 -21.09
C GLY A 14 -12.15 14.30 -19.98
N ASN A 15 -11.26 15.26 -20.28
CA ASN A 15 -10.24 15.68 -19.30
C ASN A 15 -10.77 16.62 -18.20
N ASN A 16 -11.88 17.34 -18.45
CA ASN A 16 -12.38 18.31 -17.48
C ASN A 16 -13.18 17.62 -16.36
N GLU A 17 -14.00 16.64 -16.71
CA GLU A 17 -14.82 15.89 -15.74
C GLU A 17 -13.96 15.10 -14.75
N GLU A 18 -12.84 14.51 -15.20
CA GLU A 18 -11.92 13.77 -14.31
C GLU A 18 -11.33 14.67 -13.21
N SER A 19 -10.97 15.91 -13.57
CA SER A 19 -10.40 16.89 -12.63
C SER A 19 -11.42 17.36 -11.59
N GLU A 20 -12.67 17.53 -12.01
CA GLU A 20 -13.78 17.87 -11.12
C GLU A 20 -14.06 16.73 -10.12
N GLN A 21 -14.07 15.48 -10.58
CA GLN A 21 -14.26 14.33 -9.68
C GLN A 21 -13.15 14.19 -8.65
N ARG A 22 -11.89 14.45 -9.03
CA ARG A 22 -10.77 14.41 -8.07
C ARG A 22 -10.93 15.44 -6.94
N SER A 23 -11.52 16.59 -7.26
CA SER A 23 -11.81 17.63 -6.28
C SER A 23 -13.00 17.27 -5.39
N LYS A 24 -14.02 16.63 -5.97
CA LYS A 24 -15.24 16.21 -5.28
C LYS A 24 -15.03 15.00 -4.36
N TYR A 25 -14.21 14.04 -4.78
CA TYR A 25 -13.97 12.77 -4.09
C TYR A 25 -12.47 12.54 -3.88
N PRO A 26 -11.78 13.37 -3.07
CA PRO A 26 -10.35 13.22 -2.83
C PRO A 26 -10.01 11.84 -2.27
N LEU A 27 -8.90 11.26 -2.74
CA LEU A 27 -8.43 9.93 -2.30
C LEU A 27 -8.40 9.77 -0.78
N ARG A 28 -7.97 10.79 -0.04
CA ARG A 28 -7.99 10.76 1.44
C ARG A 28 -9.39 10.53 2.01
N GLY A 29 -10.40 11.21 1.45
CA GLY A 29 -11.79 11.05 1.89
C GLY A 29 -12.28 9.63 1.64
N ILE A 30 -11.93 9.04 0.49
CA ILE A 30 -12.22 7.64 0.15
C ILE A 30 -11.54 6.69 1.15
N LEU A 31 -10.24 6.88 1.41
CA LEU A 31 -9.48 6.04 2.35
C LEU A 31 -10.00 6.13 3.80
N THR A 32 -10.58 7.26 4.18
CA THR A 32 -11.25 7.45 5.48
C THR A 32 -12.74 7.09 5.46
N ASN A 33 -13.22 6.45 4.39
CA ASN A 33 -14.61 6.03 4.19
C ASN A 33 -15.64 7.16 4.39
N LYS A 34 -15.31 8.39 3.97
CA LYS A 34 -16.21 9.57 4.10
C LYS A 34 -17.32 9.62 3.07
N PHE A 35 -17.22 8.81 2.02
CA PHE A 35 -18.15 8.83 0.90
C PHE A 35 -18.90 7.51 0.81
N PRO A 36 -20.20 7.54 0.45
CA PRO A 36 -20.96 6.33 0.18
C PRO A 36 -20.51 5.69 -1.14
N PRO A 37 -20.96 4.45 -1.43
CA PRO A 37 -20.79 3.85 -2.75
C PRO A 37 -21.26 4.77 -3.90
N PRO A 38 -20.56 4.74 -5.05
CA PRO A 38 -19.43 3.88 -5.41
C PRO A 38 -18.05 4.44 -4.99
N TYR A 39 -17.99 5.46 -4.14
CA TYR A 39 -16.74 6.15 -3.76
C TYR A 39 -16.25 5.77 -2.35
N SER A 40 -16.69 4.63 -1.82
CA SER A 40 -16.32 4.18 -0.47
C SER A 40 -14.91 3.56 -0.43
N TYR A 41 -14.35 3.39 0.78
CA TYR A 41 -13.11 2.64 0.96
C TYR A 41 -13.21 1.22 0.41
N ALA A 42 -14.33 0.55 0.69
CA ALA A 42 -14.59 -0.82 0.26
C ALA A 42 -14.62 -0.93 -1.27
N ASP A 43 -15.22 0.05 -1.95
CA ASP A 43 -15.26 0.09 -3.41
C ASP A 43 -13.87 0.27 -4.01
N TYR A 44 -13.10 1.23 -3.47
CA TYR A 44 -11.74 1.49 -3.95
C TYR A 44 -10.81 0.31 -3.73
N ARG A 45 -10.89 -0.35 -2.56
CA ARG A 45 -10.14 -1.57 -2.27
C ARG A 45 -10.53 -2.72 -3.21
N ALA A 46 -11.83 -2.91 -3.45
CA ALA A 46 -12.33 -3.93 -4.39
C ALA A 46 -11.83 -3.68 -5.83
N PHE A 47 -11.79 -2.42 -6.27
CA PHE A 47 -11.17 -2.05 -7.54
C PHE A 47 -9.67 -2.38 -7.55
N CYS A 48 -8.93 -1.99 -6.52
CA CYS A 48 -7.49 -2.27 -6.45
C CYS A 48 -7.19 -3.79 -6.42
N LEU A 49 -8.08 -4.61 -5.84
CA LEU A 49 -7.97 -6.07 -5.90
C LEU A 49 -8.05 -6.57 -7.35
N THR A 50 -8.95 -6.02 -8.16
CA THR A 50 -9.04 -6.41 -9.58
C THR A 50 -7.82 -6.02 -10.40
N GLU A 51 -7.16 -4.92 -10.03
CA GLU A 51 -5.92 -4.47 -10.67
C GLU A 51 -4.65 -5.07 -10.02
N LEU A 52 -4.78 -6.00 -9.07
CA LEU A 52 -3.66 -6.57 -8.31
C LEU A 52 -2.75 -5.48 -7.69
N SER A 53 -3.34 -4.36 -7.25
CA SER A 53 -2.64 -3.20 -6.68
C SER A 53 -3.10 -2.85 -5.26
N HIS A 54 -3.82 -3.78 -4.62
CA HIS A 54 -4.41 -3.60 -3.29
C HIS A 54 -3.40 -3.54 -2.14
N ASP A 55 -2.16 -4.03 -2.32
CA ASP A 55 -1.15 -4.07 -1.26
C ASP A 55 -0.86 -2.68 -0.68
N ASN A 56 -0.83 -1.64 -1.52
CA ASN A 56 -0.65 -0.26 -1.05
C ASN A 56 -1.82 0.23 -0.19
N VAL A 57 -3.05 -0.19 -0.52
CA VAL A 57 -4.27 0.18 0.23
C VAL A 57 -4.26 -0.54 1.59
N ASP A 58 -3.98 -1.84 1.57
CA ASP A 58 -3.94 -2.69 2.76
C ASP A 58 -2.86 -2.22 3.73
N PHE A 59 -1.63 -2.03 3.23
CA PHE A 59 -0.54 -1.47 4.02
C PHE A 59 -0.91 -0.12 4.64
N TYR A 60 -1.48 0.80 3.85
CA TYR A 60 -1.83 2.14 4.35
C TYR A 60 -2.86 2.05 5.48
N SER A 61 -3.85 1.17 5.34
CA SER A 61 -4.87 0.92 6.37
C SER A 61 -4.27 0.35 7.65
N GLU A 62 -3.43 -0.69 7.55
CA GLU A 62 -2.76 -1.29 8.71
C GLU A 62 -1.81 -0.31 9.41
N ALA A 63 -1.08 0.50 8.64
CA ALA A 63 -0.21 1.53 9.19
C ALA A 63 -1.01 2.63 9.92
N CYS A 64 -2.21 2.98 9.44
CA CYS A 64 -3.12 3.89 10.14
C CYS A 64 -3.60 3.29 11.48
N ILE A 65 -3.90 1.99 11.50
CA ILE A 65 -4.29 1.28 12.72
C ILE A 65 -3.14 1.30 13.73
N TYR A 66 -1.93 0.92 13.32
CA TYR A 66 -0.75 0.99 14.17
C TYR A 66 -0.54 2.39 14.75
N ARG A 67 -0.57 3.42 13.91
CA ARG A 67 -0.41 4.82 14.33
C ARG A 67 -1.43 5.21 15.39
N THR A 68 -2.69 4.81 15.22
CA THR A 68 -3.79 5.10 16.16
C THR A 68 -3.56 4.41 17.50
N GLU A 69 -3.20 3.12 17.47
CA GLU A 69 -2.93 2.32 18.66
C GLU A 69 -1.68 2.81 19.42
N ALA A 70 -0.65 3.24 18.70
CA ALA A 70 0.54 3.85 19.28
C ALA A 70 0.20 5.19 19.94
N LEU A 71 -0.49 6.10 19.23
CA LEU A 71 -0.89 7.40 19.79
C LEU A 71 -1.68 7.26 21.08
N LYS A 72 -2.63 6.32 21.13
CA LYS A 72 -3.44 6.04 22.34
C LYS A 72 -2.54 5.73 23.55
N ARG A 73 -1.50 4.93 23.37
CA ARG A 73 -0.58 4.51 24.44
C ARG A 73 0.38 5.63 24.85
N PHE A 74 0.92 6.36 23.88
CA PHE A 74 1.76 7.52 24.17
C PHE A 74 0.98 8.64 24.89
N ASN A 75 -0.29 8.87 24.54
CA ASN A 75 -1.13 9.84 25.23
C ASN A 75 -1.46 9.42 26.67
N LYS A 76 -1.61 8.12 26.95
CA LYS A 76 -1.79 7.59 28.30
C LYS A 76 -0.62 7.98 29.22
N LEU A 77 0.62 7.95 28.70
CA LEU A 77 1.80 8.38 29.46
C LEU A 77 1.73 9.86 29.87
N THR A 78 1.21 10.72 29.01
CA THR A 78 1.09 12.14 29.32
C THR A 78 -0.05 12.46 30.29
N ALA A 79 -1.12 11.65 30.29
CA ALA A 79 -2.27 11.86 31.15
C ALA A 79 -2.04 11.38 32.60
N GLY A 80 -1.26 10.32 32.80
CA GLY A 80 -1.00 9.74 34.13
C GLY A 80 -0.20 10.62 35.11
N ASN A 81 0.37 11.74 34.64
CA ASN A 81 1.12 12.68 35.48
C ASN A 81 0.29 13.91 35.92
N SER A 82 -1.02 13.92 35.67
CA SER A 82 -1.89 15.06 36.01
C SER A 82 -3.21 14.57 36.58
N GLU A 83 -3.18 13.96 37.76
CA GLU A 83 -4.39 13.54 38.48
C GLU A 83 -5.23 14.72 39.02
N ASP A 84 -4.79 15.98 38.91
CA ASP A 84 -5.48 17.13 39.53
C ASP A 84 -5.91 18.28 38.58
N GLN A 85 -6.07 18.05 37.27
CA GLN A 85 -6.57 19.12 36.39
C GLN A 85 -7.70 18.68 35.46
N GLU A 86 -8.93 18.98 35.91
CA GLU A 86 -10.17 18.82 35.18
C GLU A 86 -10.15 19.57 33.83
N SER A 87 -10.63 18.87 32.81
CA SER A 87 -11.38 19.41 31.67
C SER A 87 -10.67 20.38 30.71
N SER A 88 -10.04 19.83 29.67
CA SER A 88 -9.98 20.50 28.37
C SER A 88 -9.98 19.50 27.21
N SER A 89 -11.15 19.35 26.59
CA SER A 89 -11.49 18.36 25.55
C SER A 89 -10.96 18.67 24.14
N ASN A 90 -9.89 19.46 23.97
CA ASN A 90 -9.50 20.02 22.68
C ASN A 90 -8.24 19.43 22.00
N GLN A 91 -7.69 18.30 22.46
CA GLN A 91 -6.49 17.72 21.81
C GLN A 91 -6.77 16.83 20.58
N GLY A 92 -8.03 16.66 20.19
CA GLY A 92 -8.43 15.74 19.11
C GLY A 92 -8.12 16.18 17.67
N SER A 93 -7.49 17.35 17.44
CA SER A 93 -7.43 17.95 16.09
C SER A 93 -6.04 18.07 15.45
N ARG A 94 -5.03 17.30 15.89
CA ARG A 94 -3.77 17.12 15.11
C ARG A 94 -3.84 15.99 14.08
N TYR A 95 -4.96 15.27 14.02
CA TYR A 95 -5.13 14.08 13.18
C TYR A 95 -5.15 14.39 11.67
N LEU A 96 -5.29 15.65 11.26
CA LEU A 96 -5.45 16.04 9.85
C LEU A 96 -4.52 17.17 9.36
N GLU A 97 -3.59 17.68 10.18
CA GLU A 97 -2.73 18.80 9.78
C GLU A 97 -1.51 18.34 8.94
N PHE A 98 -1.76 17.52 7.93
CA PHE A 98 -0.78 17.15 6.90
C PHE A 98 -0.74 18.16 5.73
N ASP A 99 -1.74 19.05 5.62
CA ASP A 99 -1.92 19.90 4.43
C ASP A 99 -1.11 21.21 4.44
N LYS A 100 -0.27 21.45 5.46
CA LYS A 100 0.60 22.65 5.50
C LYS A 100 2.02 22.45 4.96
N ILE A 101 2.38 21.26 4.47
CA ILE A 101 3.67 21.04 3.80
C ILE A 101 3.55 21.37 2.31
N LYS A 102 3.18 22.62 2.01
CA LYS A 102 3.17 23.17 0.65
C LYS A 102 4.52 23.82 0.42
N ASN A 103 5.52 23.01 0.04
CA ASN A 103 6.72 23.40 -0.74
C ASN A 103 7.72 22.23 -0.81
N GLY A 104 7.59 21.39 -1.84
CA GLY A 104 8.68 20.87 -2.68
C GLY A 104 9.90 20.14 -2.09
N ASN A 105 10.05 19.99 -0.78
CA ASN A 105 11.22 19.33 -0.19
C ASN A 105 10.76 18.31 0.85
N LEU A 106 10.21 17.19 0.36
CA LEU A 106 9.74 16.07 1.19
C LEU A 106 10.91 15.18 1.66
N GLN A 107 12.06 15.78 1.98
CA GLN A 107 12.96 15.20 2.96
C GLN A 107 12.42 15.59 4.34
N SER A 108 11.35 14.91 4.77
CA SER A 108 11.19 14.69 6.20
C SER A 108 12.31 13.72 6.57
N ASP A 109 13.52 14.28 6.68
CA ASP A 109 14.67 13.57 7.21
C ASP A 109 14.29 13.28 8.65
N TYR A 110 13.71 12.11 8.84
CA TYR A 110 13.63 11.41 10.12
C TYR A 110 15.08 11.24 10.58
N SER A 111 15.61 12.31 11.16
CA SER A 111 17.02 12.45 11.43
C SER A 111 17.39 11.49 12.54
N SER A 112 18.66 11.06 12.58
CA SER A 112 19.16 10.20 13.65
C SER A 112 18.88 10.79 15.05
N GLN A 113 18.85 12.12 15.16
CA GLN A 113 18.49 12.81 16.40
C GLN A 113 17.01 12.64 16.80
N GLN A 114 16.07 12.77 15.85
CA GLN A 114 14.65 12.53 16.15
C GLN A 114 14.41 11.08 16.57
N ASN A 115 15.12 10.14 15.93
CA ASN A 115 15.05 8.73 16.31
C ASN A 115 15.48 8.51 17.76
N LEU A 116 16.59 9.13 18.20
CA LEU A 116 17.06 8.99 19.59
C LEU A 116 16.03 9.50 20.61
N ALA A 117 15.40 10.64 20.34
CA ALA A 117 14.34 11.18 21.20
C ALA A 117 13.14 10.23 21.27
N HIS A 118 12.72 9.68 20.13
CA HIS A 118 11.62 8.70 20.06
C HIS A 118 11.95 7.39 20.78
N GLN A 119 13.21 6.95 20.76
CA GLN A 119 13.66 5.80 21.53
C GLN A 119 13.54 6.03 23.04
N GLN A 120 13.88 7.24 23.52
CA GLN A 120 13.73 7.58 24.93
C GLN A 120 12.27 7.59 25.38
N GLN A 121 11.35 8.10 24.55
CA GLN A 121 9.92 8.05 24.85
C GLN A 121 9.39 6.61 24.86
N THR A 122 9.87 5.76 23.94
CA THR A 122 9.48 4.35 23.88
C THR A 122 9.82 3.61 25.18
N LYS A 123 10.93 3.95 25.85
CA LYS A 123 11.31 3.35 27.14
C LYS A 123 10.37 3.70 28.30
N GLN A 124 9.59 4.78 28.16
CA GLN A 124 8.62 5.19 29.19
C GLN A 124 7.29 4.42 29.10
N LEU A 125 7.01 3.76 27.97
CA LEU A 125 5.80 2.94 27.81
C LEU A 125 5.82 1.75 28.78
N GLU A 126 4.65 1.29 29.19
CA GLU A 126 4.51 0.03 29.93
C GLU A 126 5.03 -1.15 29.09
N GLU A 127 5.60 -2.17 29.74
CA GLU A 127 6.17 -3.33 29.02
C GLU A 127 5.16 -4.04 28.11
N GLY A 128 3.92 -4.22 28.57
CA GLY A 128 2.86 -4.83 27.76
C GLY A 128 2.50 -4.00 26.53
N ASP A 129 2.49 -2.67 26.65
CA ASP A 129 2.25 -1.75 25.54
C ASP A 129 3.41 -1.79 24.52
N ARG A 130 4.66 -1.86 25.00
CA ARG A 130 5.83 -2.03 24.13
C ARG A 130 5.76 -3.32 23.34
N GLN A 131 5.47 -4.44 24.01
CA GLN A 131 5.37 -5.76 23.36
C GLN A 131 4.28 -5.78 22.30
N TYR A 132 3.10 -5.22 22.61
CA TYR A 132 1.99 -5.14 21.67
C TYR A 132 2.33 -4.30 20.42
N LEU A 133 2.89 -3.11 20.61
CA LEU A 133 3.28 -2.24 19.48
C LEU A 133 4.40 -2.88 18.65
N SER A 134 5.38 -3.51 19.30
CA SER A 134 6.45 -4.25 18.63
C SER A 134 5.89 -5.40 17.79
N TYR A 135 4.94 -6.17 18.33
CA TYR A 135 4.28 -7.27 17.61
C TYR A 135 3.61 -6.78 16.31
N ILE A 136 2.78 -5.74 16.38
CA ILE A 136 2.12 -5.18 15.19
C ILE A 136 3.14 -4.68 14.18
N LEU A 137 4.17 -3.99 14.64
CA LEU A 137 5.17 -3.40 13.75
C LEU A 137 6.02 -4.46 13.03
N GLN A 138 6.35 -5.55 13.73
CA GLN A 138 7.02 -6.70 13.14
C GLN A 138 6.14 -7.40 12.11
N ASP A 139 4.85 -7.54 12.37
CA ASP A 139 3.89 -8.13 11.43
C ASP A 139 3.78 -7.30 10.15
N ILE A 140 3.58 -5.98 10.27
CA ILE A 140 3.60 -5.05 9.13
C ILE A 140 4.93 -5.15 8.37
N SER A 141 6.05 -5.24 9.10
CA SER A 141 7.36 -5.35 8.45
C SER A 141 7.51 -6.62 7.62
N ARG A 142 7.07 -7.77 8.14
CA ARG A 142 7.17 -9.07 7.44
C ARG A 142 6.20 -9.17 6.27
N SER A 143 5.03 -8.55 6.40
CA SER A 143 3.96 -8.61 5.40
C SER A 143 4.20 -7.66 4.21
N TYR A 144 4.72 -6.45 4.47
CA TYR A 144 4.76 -5.39 3.44
C TYR A 144 6.15 -4.76 3.18
N ILE A 145 7.06 -4.73 4.16
CA ILE A 145 8.30 -3.93 4.06
C ILE A 145 9.51 -4.77 3.65
N GLN A 146 9.65 -5.99 4.15
CA GLN A 146 10.82 -6.83 3.88
C GLN A 146 10.92 -7.20 2.39
N ILE A 147 12.14 -7.44 1.92
CA ILE A 147 12.37 -7.88 0.54
C ILE A 147 11.85 -9.31 0.42
N GLY A 148 11.02 -9.57 -0.59
CA GLY A 148 10.33 -10.84 -0.78
C GLY A 148 9.13 -11.04 0.14
N ALA A 149 8.64 -9.97 0.79
CA ALA A 149 7.42 -10.03 1.57
C ALA A 149 6.21 -10.38 0.68
N PRO A 150 5.22 -11.12 1.18
CA PRO A 150 4.11 -11.60 0.36
C PRO A 150 3.25 -10.47 -0.22
N LYS A 151 3.17 -9.34 0.48
CA LYS A 151 2.47 -8.11 0.06
C LYS A 151 3.45 -6.94 -0.04
N GLU A 152 4.65 -7.21 -0.56
CA GLU A 152 5.72 -6.24 -0.62
C GLU A 152 5.30 -4.96 -1.35
N ILE A 153 5.34 -3.81 -0.66
CA ILE A 153 5.08 -2.51 -1.27
C ILE A 153 6.35 -1.91 -1.89
N ASN A 154 6.18 -1.13 -2.96
CA ASN A 154 7.30 -0.53 -3.69
C ASN A 154 7.91 0.67 -2.93
N LEU A 155 8.89 0.37 -2.09
CA LEU A 155 9.68 1.35 -1.33
C LEU A 155 11.09 1.49 -1.89
N SER A 156 11.64 2.70 -1.80
CA SER A 156 13.06 2.93 -2.07
C SER A 156 13.92 2.15 -1.06
N GLN A 157 15.10 1.71 -1.50
CA GLN A 157 16.04 0.96 -0.66
C GLN A 157 16.38 1.71 0.64
N VAL A 158 16.53 3.05 0.56
CA VAL A 158 16.85 3.88 1.72
C VAL A 158 15.75 3.85 2.78
N ILE A 159 14.48 4.02 2.37
CA ILE A 159 13.33 3.98 3.30
C ILE A 159 13.23 2.59 3.91
N ARG A 160 13.32 1.54 3.08
CA ARG A 160 13.21 0.16 3.50
C ARG A 160 14.27 -0.21 4.53
N SER A 161 15.55 -0.01 4.20
CA SER A 161 16.66 -0.35 5.11
C SER A 161 16.56 0.37 6.45
N ARG A 162 16.18 1.66 6.46
CA ARG A 162 15.96 2.40 7.71
C ARG A 162 14.81 1.82 8.54
N LEU A 163 13.66 1.56 7.91
CA LEU A 163 12.50 0.99 8.61
C LEU A 163 12.83 -0.40 9.17
N THR A 164 13.44 -1.28 8.38
CA THR A 164 13.83 -2.61 8.82
C THR A 164 14.76 -2.53 10.04
N GLN A 165 15.75 -1.63 10.01
CA GLN A 165 16.65 -1.42 11.14
C GLN A 165 15.89 -0.96 12.39
N TYR A 166 15.06 0.08 12.27
CA TYR A 166 14.35 0.65 13.43
C TYR A 166 13.36 -0.33 14.06
N ILE A 167 12.71 -1.15 13.24
CA ILE A 167 11.76 -2.18 13.69
C ILE A 167 12.50 -3.34 14.35
N TYR A 168 13.63 -3.78 13.77
CA TYR A 168 14.41 -4.91 14.29
C TYR A 168 15.08 -4.57 15.63
N ASP A 169 15.59 -3.35 15.77
CA ASP A 169 16.21 -2.89 17.02
C ASP A 169 15.20 -2.80 18.17
N GLY A 170 13.90 -2.78 17.89
CA GLY A 170 12.81 -2.74 18.88
C GLY A 170 12.76 -1.48 19.74
N ASN A 171 13.67 -0.53 19.49
CA ASN A 171 13.88 0.63 20.34
C ASN A 171 13.01 1.83 19.98
N ASN A 172 12.44 1.86 18.76
CA ASN A 172 11.62 2.97 18.29
C ASN A 172 10.22 2.46 17.93
N LEU A 173 9.23 2.77 18.79
CA LEU A 173 7.82 2.43 18.58
C LEU A 173 6.96 3.69 18.42
N HIS A 174 7.55 4.76 17.91
CA HIS A 174 6.86 6.03 17.75
C HIS A 174 5.70 5.93 16.74
N PRO A 175 4.55 6.58 16.98
CA PRO A 175 3.39 6.49 16.09
C PRO A 175 3.66 6.86 14.63
N ASP A 176 4.60 7.78 14.39
CA ASP A 176 4.99 8.24 13.06
C ASP A 176 6.10 7.41 12.39
N ILE A 177 6.54 6.29 12.96
CA ILE A 177 7.66 5.51 12.39
C ILE A 177 7.38 5.04 10.96
N LEU A 178 6.14 4.67 10.63
CA LEU A 178 5.73 4.21 9.30
C LEU A 178 5.41 5.35 8.32
N LEU A 179 5.40 6.60 8.77
CA LEU A 179 4.94 7.74 7.98
C LEU A 179 5.66 7.88 6.62
N PRO A 180 6.99 7.70 6.51
CA PRO A 180 7.67 7.75 5.22
C PRO A 180 7.15 6.71 4.21
N ALA A 181 6.89 5.48 4.68
CA ALA A 181 6.34 4.42 3.82
C ALA A 181 4.86 4.68 3.51
N MET A 182 4.07 5.16 4.47
CA MET A 182 2.67 5.54 4.25
C MET A 182 2.54 6.62 3.17
N ASN A 183 3.38 7.66 3.22
CA ASN A 183 3.39 8.71 2.20
C ASN A 183 3.73 8.16 0.81
N LYS A 184 4.69 7.23 0.73
CA LYS A 184 5.05 6.60 -0.55
C LYS A 184 3.91 5.75 -1.11
N ALA A 185 3.29 4.90 -0.29
CA ALA A 185 2.13 4.10 -0.69
C ALA A 185 0.95 4.99 -1.12
N PHE A 186 0.70 6.08 -0.38
CA PHE A 186 -0.33 7.06 -0.71
C PHE A 186 -0.08 7.75 -2.05
N GLU A 187 1.15 8.22 -2.30
CA GLU A 187 1.47 8.84 -3.58
C GLU A 187 1.36 7.83 -4.74
N MET A 188 1.76 6.58 -4.55
CA MET A 188 1.55 5.54 -5.57
C MET A 188 0.07 5.32 -5.88
N MET A 189 -0.79 5.14 -4.86
CA MET A 189 -2.24 5.04 -5.03
C MET A 189 -2.80 6.24 -5.80
N LYS A 190 -2.37 7.45 -5.42
CA LYS A 190 -2.81 8.71 -6.01
C LYS A 190 -2.39 8.88 -7.47
N THR A 191 -1.22 8.41 -7.88
CA THR A 191 -0.72 8.55 -9.25
C THR A 191 -1.12 7.39 -10.15
N GLU A 192 -1.33 6.19 -9.60
CA GLU A 192 -1.50 4.96 -10.39
C GLU A 192 -2.97 4.49 -10.41
N SER A 193 -3.49 4.00 -9.27
CA SER A 193 -4.79 3.33 -9.23
C SER A 193 -5.97 4.30 -9.06
N TYR A 194 -5.81 5.39 -8.32
CA TYR A 194 -6.90 6.35 -8.06
C TYR A 194 -7.45 7.03 -9.33
N PRO A 195 -6.63 7.53 -10.28
CA PRO A 195 -7.15 8.05 -11.55
C PRO A 195 -7.96 7.02 -12.34
N ARG A 196 -7.49 5.76 -12.37
CA ARG A 196 -8.16 4.67 -13.08
C ARG A 196 -9.48 4.30 -12.42
N PHE A 197 -9.51 4.28 -11.09
CA PHE A 197 -10.74 4.06 -10.32
C PHE A 197 -11.82 5.09 -10.65
N LEU A 198 -11.49 6.38 -10.61
CA LEU A 198 -12.44 7.44 -10.96
C LEU A 198 -12.95 7.30 -12.40
N ARG A 199 -12.05 7.01 -13.34
CA ARG A 199 -12.42 6.78 -14.73
C ARG A 199 -13.36 5.58 -14.89
N ALA A 200 -13.08 4.48 -14.20
CA ALA A 200 -13.90 3.27 -14.25
C ALA A 200 -15.32 3.52 -13.71
N ILE A 201 -15.46 4.35 -12.68
CA ILE A 201 -16.78 4.79 -12.18
C ILE A 201 -17.48 5.67 -13.21
N LEU A 202 -16.81 6.69 -13.74
CA LEU A 202 -17.39 7.63 -14.71
C LEU A 202 -17.84 6.93 -16.00
N SER A 203 -17.07 5.95 -16.47
CA SER A 203 -17.42 5.17 -17.65
C SER A 203 -18.46 4.08 -17.39
N GLY A 204 -18.92 3.91 -16.14
CA GLY A 204 -19.83 2.83 -15.74
C GLY A 204 -19.23 1.42 -15.83
N GLN A 205 -17.90 1.32 -15.95
CA GLN A 205 -17.18 0.03 -15.97
C GLN A 205 -17.10 -0.59 -14.58
N TYR A 206 -17.03 0.26 -13.55
CA TYR A 206 -17.07 -0.17 -12.17
C TYR A 206 -18.51 -0.15 -11.65
N LYS A 207 -18.97 -1.29 -11.11
CA LYS A 207 -20.24 -1.40 -10.40
C LYS A 207 -19.98 -1.78 -8.94
N SER A 208 -20.48 -0.97 -8.01
CA SER A 208 -20.36 -1.25 -6.59
C SER A 208 -21.18 -2.48 -6.22
N LYS A 209 -20.53 -3.45 -5.60
CA LYS A 209 -21.21 -4.62 -5.02
C LYS A 209 -21.65 -4.40 -3.58
N VAL A 210 -21.09 -3.38 -2.93
CA VAL A 210 -21.45 -2.99 -1.56
C VAL A 210 -22.89 -2.48 -1.51
N SER A 211 -23.35 -1.78 -2.55
CA SER A 211 -24.74 -1.31 -2.64
C SER A 211 -25.78 -2.41 -2.85
N GLU A 212 -25.39 -3.59 -3.37
CA GLU A 212 -26.33 -4.66 -3.71
C GLU A 212 -26.67 -5.56 -2.51
N GLN A 213 -25.78 -5.70 -1.53
CA GLN A 213 -25.99 -6.57 -0.37
C GLN A 213 -27.08 -6.09 0.60
N THR A 214 -27.43 -4.80 0.59
CA THR A 214 -28.43 -4.25 1.52
C THR A 214 -29.88 -4.63 1.23
N ASN A 215 -30.20 -5.24 0.07
CA ASN A 215 -31.59 -5.51 -0.33
C ASN A 215 -31.99 -6.99 -0.37
N THR A 216 -31.09 -7.93 -0.06
CA THR A 216 -31.41 -9.37 -0.12
C THR A 216 -31.37 -9.98 1.27
N GLN A 217 -32.42 -9.76 2.07
CA GLN A 217 -32.68 -10.57 3.26
C GLN A 217 -33.11 -11.98 2.83
N GLN A 218 -32.16 -12.86 2.58
CA GLN A 218 -32.39 -14.30 2.68
C GLN A 218 -31.52 -14.87 3.81
N PRO A 219 -32.09 -15.66 4.73
CA PRO A 219 -31.36 -16.25 5.83
C PRO A 219 -30.61 -17.49 5.32
N THR A 220 -29.32 -17.35 4.98
CA THR A 220 -28.46 -18.50 4.74
C THR A 220 -27.16 -18.41 5.54
N VAL A 221 -27.12 -19.29 6.54
CA VAL A 221 -25.98 -19.94 7.19
C VAL A 221 -24.58 -19.40 6.88
N SER A 222 -24.01 -18.85 7.94
CA SER A 222 -22.62 -18.50 8.22
C SER A 222 -21.56 -19.29 7.44
N SER A 223 -20.91 -18.63 6.47
CA SER A 223 -19.56 -19.01 6.07
C SER A 223 -18.72 -17.75 5.88
N ASN A 224 -17.62 -17.68 6.63
CA ASN A 224 -16.60 -16.64 6.52
C ASN A 224 -15.88 -16.80 5.18
N LEU A 225 -16.28 -16.05 4.16
CA LEU A 225 -15.60 -16.03 2.86
C LEU A 225 -15.54 -14.59 2.33
N PHE A 226 -14.54 -13.84 2.79
CA PHE A 226 -14.21 -12.49 2.29
C PHE A 226 -13.36 -12.51 1.01
N HIS A 227 -13.25 -13.65 0.34
CA HIS A 227 -12.56 -13.75 -0.94
C HIS A 227 -13.60 -14.00 -2.03
N GLU A 228 -13.43 -13.26 -3.12
CA GLU A 228 -14.04 -13.54 -4.42
C GLU A 228 -15.49 -13.09 -4.56
N ASN A 229 -15.66 -11.86 -5.06
CA ASN A 229 -16.80 -11.47 -5.88
C ASN A 229 -16.53 -10.06 -6.42
N VAL A 230 -15.70 -9.89 -7.45
CA VAL A 230 -15.72 -8.65 -8.29
C VAL A 230 -15.96 -9.09 -9.73
N GLU A 231 -17.02 -8.57 -10.35
CA GLU A 231 -17.39 -8.88 -11.73
C GLU A 231 -17.00 -7.65 -12.55
N ILE A 232 -15.93 -7.79 -13.32
CA ILE A 232 -15.51 -6.76 -14.27
C ILE A 232 -16.29 -7.01 -15.54
N VAL A 233 -17.23 -6.12 -15.86
CA VAL A 233 -17.93 -6.17 -17.15
C VAL A 233 -16.98 -5.62 -18.21
N PHE A 234 -16.27 -6.49 -18.90
CA PHE A 234 -15.48 -6.09 -20.06
C PHE A 234 -16.42 -5.62 -21.18
N PRO A 235 -16.20 -4.42 -21.77
CA PRO A 235 -17.00 -3.98 -22.90
C PRO A 235 -16.81 -4.96 -24.06
N ASN A 236 -17.91 -5.61 -24.45
CA ASN A 236 -17.96 -6.61 -25.50
C ASN A 236 -17.60 -5.93 -26.83
N VAL A 237 -16.36 -6.09 -27.28
CA VAL A 237 -15.93 -5.67 -28.63
C VAL A 237 -16.65 -6.58 -29.61
N LYS A 238 -17.72 -6.07 -30.23
CA LYS A 238 -18.41 -6.74 -31.33
C LYS A 238 -17.42 -6.90 -32.50
N GLN A 239 -16.78 -8.06 -32.59
CA GLN A 239 -16.08 -8.48 -33.79
C GLN A 239 -17.14 -8.87 -34.82
N ASN A 240 -17.31 -8.03 -35.84
CA ASN A 240 -17.94 -8.43 -37.09
C ASN A 240 -17.05 -9.51 -37.72
N LYS A 241 -17.56 -10.74 -37.75
CA LYS A 241 -16.94 -11.87 -38.42
C LYS A 241 -17.69 -12.10 -39.73
N GLU A 242 -17.24 -11.44 -40.79
CA GLU A 242 -17.57 -11.85 -42.15
C GLU A 242 -16.76 -13.09 -42.51
N ALA A 243 -17.46 -14.07 -43.08
CA ALA A 243 -16.93 -15.31 -43.57
C ALA A 243 -16.29 -15.10 -44.95
N SER A 244 -15.13 -15.74 -45.19
CA SER A 244 -14.87 -16.28 -46.52
C SER A 244 -13.88 -17.45 -46.45
N ASP A 245 -14.15 -18.39 -47.34
CA ASP A 245 -13.72 -19.77 -47.41
C ASP A 245 -12.36 -19.95 -48.11
N ASN A 246 -11.70 -21.07 -47.74
CA ASN A 246 -10.83 -21.96 -48.53
C ASN A 246 -9.66 -21.40 -49.34
N THR A 247 -8.45 -21.95 -49.12
CA THR A 247 -7.83 -22.99 -50.00
C THR A 247 -6.55 -23.55 -49.35
N ALA A 248 -6.36 -24.86 -49.50
CA ALA A 248 -5.25 -25.68 -49.03
C ALA A 248 -3.91 -25.41 -49.76
N GLN A 249 -2.78 -25.61 -49.07
CA GLN A 249 -1.74 -26.63 -49.37
C GLN A 249 -0.41 -26.33 -48.67
N LYS A 250 0.25 -27.45 -48.31
CA LYS A 250 1.70 -27.72 -48.32
C LYS A 250 2.49 -27.69 -47.00
N GLU A 251 2.76 -28.93 -46.57
CA GLU A 251 3.88 -29.41 -45.75
C GLU A 251 5.18 -28.63 -45.90
N LYS A 252 5.84 -28.40 -44.76
CA LYS A 252 7.30 -28.49 -44.63
C LYS A 252 7.67 -28.71 -43.17
N ASP A 253 8.25 -29.89 -42.92
CA ASP A 253 9.07 -30.21 -41.75
C ASP A 253 10.15 -29.16 -41.51
N ILE A 254 10.51 -28.91 -40.24
CA ILE A 254 11.88 -28.63 -39.76
C ILE A 254 11.92 -28.58 -38.22
N ASN A 255 12.67 -29.53 -37.67
CA ASN A 255 13.51 -29.55 -36.47
C ASN A 255 13.07 -28.83 -35.17
N THR A 256 12.72 -29.68 -34.21
CA THR A 256 12.89 -29.47 -32.76
C THR A 256 14.33 -29.76 -32.33
N PRO A 257 15.03 -28.83 -31.66
CA PRO A 257 16.18 -29.17 -30.82
C PRO A 257 15.75 -29.42 -29.37
N LYS A 258 16.35 -30.50 -28.86
CA LYS A 258 16.22 -31.18 -27.57
C LYS A 258 16.68 -30.28 -26.41
N PRO A 259 16.05 -30.33 -25.22
CA PRO A 259 16.54 -29.62 -24.04
C PRO A 259 17.76 -30.33 -23.44
N GLU A 260 18.87 -29.59 -23.33
CA GLU A 260 20.12 -30.06 -22.71
C GLU A 260 20.06 -29.83 -21.20
N VAL A 261 20.15 -30.93 -20.44
CA VAL A 261 20.17 -30.95 -18.97
C VAL A 261 21.59 -30.63 -18.51
N ILE A 262 21.81 -29.44 -17.95
CA ILE A 262 23.08 -29.09 -17.32
C ILE A 262 22.99 -29.42 -15.82
N THR A 263 23.50 -30.59 -15.47
CA THR A 263 23.80 -30.99 -14.09
C THR A 263 25.09 -30.30 -13.66
N LYS A 264 25.00 -29.22 -12.88
CA LYS A 264 26.17 -28.63 -12.19
C LYS A 264 26.21 -29.11 -10.74
N SER A 265 27.09 -30.08 -10.51
CA SER A 265 27.58 -30.51 -9.20
C SER A 265 28.48 -29.41 -8.63
N ALA A 266 28.07 -28.75 -7.54
CA ALA A 266 28.96 -27.88 -6.77
C ALA A 266 29.67 -28.72 -5.71
N GLN A 267 30.98 -28.91 -5.91
CA GLN A 267 31.89 -29.50 -4.94
C GLN A 267 32.12 -28.54 -3.77
N ILE A 268 32.17 -29.15 -2.59
CA ILE A 268 32.57 -28.61 -1.31
C ILE A 268 34.09 -28.46 -1.31
N GLU A 269 34.61 -27.24 -1.18
CA GLU A 269 35.98 -27.00 -0.75
C GLU A 269 35.98 -26.19 0.55
N SER A 270 36.11 -26.95 1.64
CA SER A 270 36.48 -26.45 2.96
C SER A 270 37.98 -26.12 2.97
N ASN A 271 38.34 -24.84 3.00
CA ASN A 271 39.69 -24.42 3.37
C ASN A 271 39.64 -23.61 4.66
N GLY A 272 39.94 -24.31 5.76
CA GLY A 272 40.29 -23.69 7.02
C GLY A 272 41.68 -23.06 6.93
N LYS A 273 41.79 -21.82 7.43
CA LYS A 273 43.06 -21.30 7.95
C LYS A 273 42.81 -20.60 9.28
N GLN A 274 43.54 -21.12 10.25
CA GLN A 274 43.68 -20.70 11.63
C GLN A 274 44.35 -19.31 11.76
N GLU A 275 44.11 -18.73 12.93
CA GLU A 275 45.01 -17.86 13.69
C GLU A 275 45.44 -16.51 13.08
N LYS A 276 45.04 -15.42 13.76
CA LYS A 276 45.91 -14.80 14.77
C LYS A 276 45.14 -13.81 15.64
N THR A 277 45.31 -14.00 16.94
CA THR A 277 44.95 -13.10 18.02
C THR A 277 45.80 -11.84 17.95
N SER A 278 45.21 -10.66 18.14
CA SER A 278 45.96 -9.47 18.53
C SER A 278 45.19 -8.72 19.62
N LYS A 279 45.63 -8.94 20.86
CA LYS A 279 45.33 -8.09 22.01
C LYS A 279 46.05 -6.76 21.80
N CYS A 280 45.38 -5.64 22.04
CA CYS A 280 46.07 -4.38 22.30
C CYS A 280 45.51 -3.78 23.60
N CYS A 281 46.26 -3.98 24.68
CA CYS A 281 46.20 -3.19 25.89
C CYS A 281 47.11 -1.99 25.71
N CYS A 282 46.59 -0.78 25.90
CA CYS A 282 47.39 0.37 26.35
C CYS A 282 46.56 1.12 27.41
N LEU A 283 46.79 0.73 28.67
CA LEU A 283 46.84 1.64 29.82
C LEU A 283 48.11 2.50 29.73
N ILE A 284 48.21 3.52 30.60
CA ILE A 284 49.27 4.53 30.83
C ILE A 284 48.75 5.90 30.37
N GLN A 285 48.63 6.94 31.19
CA GLN A 285 48.94 7.17 32.61
C GLN A 285 48.07 8.32 33.11
#